data_AF-A0A4P2QCB0-F1
#
_entry.id   AF-A0A4P2QCB0-F1
#
_cell.length_a   1.000
_cell.length_b   1.000
_cell.length_c   1.000
_cell.angle_alpha   90.00
_cell.angle_beta   90.00
_cell.angle_gamma   90.00
#
_symmetry.space_group_name_H-M   'P 1'
#
loop_
_entity.id
_entity.type
_entity.pdbx_description
1 polymer ?
#
loop_
_entity_poly.entity_id
_entity_poly.type
_entity_poly.pdbx_seq_one_letter_code
_entity_poly.pdbx_strand_id
1 'polypeptide(L)'
;MCARFTLAVPDLAALIRMLEGAFGASAGPAAAIDVDPRAAAFYRPRYNIAPSSVHPVLRARDGRRELVPATWGFTARFARGGAGPSLLANARAESARTKPTFRDAFAARRCVIPADGFYEWTGPKGARRPTWFHPAGGGLLRLAGLYQPAKDPDAGDTGVRFTILTTDASADVAEVHDRMPVLLAPGDVDLWLGAIGGVDPAQVEALLRPAPRGTLAARAVSPRVNSVAHDGPDLLREAAAGSPAPEAAAGSAPEAAAGSAPEAAAGSAPEAAAGFPAPGAASSRGAAPSASAPGKAAAPRAGGTLPLFDLDGGAGPAVPSGRTPRR
;
A
#
# COMPACT_ATOMS: atom_id res chain seq x y z
N MET A 1 14.64 -3.32 7.85
CA MET A 1 13.67 -3.50 6.75
C MET A 1 12.40 -2.87 7.27
N CYS A 2 11.86 -1.90 6.53
CA CYS A 2 10.83 -1.00 7.04
C CYS A 2 9.62 -1.77 7.57
N ALA A 3 9.53 -1.84 8.90
CA ALA A 3 8.47 -2.53 9.61
C ALA A 3 7.53 -1.56 10.30
N ARG A 4 7.89 -0.27 10.40
CA ARG A 4 6.98 0.77 10.88
C ARG A 4 7.21 2.09 10.16
N PHE A 5 6.15 2.84 9.98
CA PHE A 5 6.22 4.17 9.37
C PHE A 5 5.17 5.11 9.94
N THR A 6 5.26 6.38 9.53
CA THR A 6 4.39 7.46 9.99
C THR A 6 3.65 8.11 8.84
N LEU A 7 2.45 8.60 9.13
CA LEU A 7 1.71 9.54 8.32
C LEU A 7 0.97 10.47 9.28
N ALA A 8 1.69 11.46 9.80
CA ALA A 8 1.26 12.45 10.76
C ALA A 8 0.64 13.72 10.12
N VAL A 9 0.43 13.71 8.79
CA VAL A 9 -0.25 14.79 8.07
C VAL A 9 -1.63 15.05 8.69
N PRO A 10 -1.96 16.30 9.07
CA PRO A 10 -3.03 16.61 10.02
C PRO A 10 -4.43 16.20 9.54
N ASP A 11 -4.69 16.31 8.25
CA ASP A 11 -5.98 16.00 7.66
C ASP A 11 -5.83 15.45 6.23
N LEU A 12 -6.92 14.85 5.74
CA LEU A 12 -6.95 14.21 4.43
C LEU A 12 -6.76 15.21 3.29
N ALA A 13 -7.27 16.44 3.43
CA ALA A 13 -7.13 17.46 2.41
C ALA A 13 -5.67 17.90 2.24
N ALA A 14 -4.93 18.00 3.35
CA ALA A 14 -3.49 18.24 3.35
C ALA A 14 -2.73 17.09 2.68
N LEU A 15 -3.09 15.83 2.97
CA LEU A 15 -2.51 14.66 2.30
C LEU A 15 -2.72 14.73 0.79
N ILE A 16 -3.95 15.00 0.34
CA ILE A 16 -4.30 15.10 -1.08
C ILE A 16 -3.47 16.19 -1.75
N ARG A 17 -3.40 17.40 -1.18
CA ARG A 17 -2.58 18.49 -1.74
C ARG A 17 -1.11 18.11 -1.87
N MET A 18 -0.55 17.43 -0.86
CA MET A 18 0.85 16.99 -0.88
C MET A 18 1.12 15.88 -1.92
N LEU A 19 0.15 14.99 -2.15
CA LEU A 19 0.23 13.98 -3.20
C LEU A 19 0.08 14.59 -4.59
N GLU A 20 -0.88 15.49 -4.78
CA GLU A 20 -1.12 16.19 -6.04
C GLU A 20 0.06 17.06 -6.46
N GLY A 21 0.70 17.74 -5.50
CA GLY A 21 1.93 18.49 -5.72
C GLY A 21 3.12 17.63 -6.16
N ALA A 22 3.00 16.29 -6.08
CA ALA A 22 4.01 15.39 -6.60
C ALA A 22 3.80 15.04 -8.09
N PHE A 23 2.61 15.25 -8.65
CA PHE A 23 2.34 14.89 -10.04
C PHE A 23 3.05 15.85 -11.00
N GLY A 24 3.46 15.32 -12.17
CA GLY A 24 4.14 16.14 -13.17
C GLY A 24 3.29 17.31 -13.65
N ALA A 25 3.92 18.41 -14.09
CA ALA A 25 3.26 19.63 -14.53
C ALA A 25 2.26 19.42 -15.70
N SER A 26 2.34 18.30 -16.41
CA SER A 26 1.44 17.91 -17.50
C SER A 26 0.13 17.27 -17.05
N ALA A 27 -0.13 17.14 -15.73
CA ALA A 27 -1.21 16.30 -15.22
C ALA A 27 -2.65 16.78 -15.52
N GLY A 28 -2.86 18.04 -15.94
CA GLY A 28 -4.18 18.56 -16.33
C GLY A 28 -5.29 18.30 -15.29
N PRO A 29 -6.59 18.34 -15.65
CA PRO A 29 -7.68 17.91 -14.76
C PRO A 29 -7.62 16.42 -14.38
N ALA A 30 -6.73 15.63 -15.00
CA ALA A 30 -6.39 14.28 -14.59
C ALA A 30 -5.47 14.24 -13.35
N ALA A 31 -4.99 15.39 -12.83
CA ALA A 31 -4.22 15.50 -11.59
C ALA A 31 -5.04 15.15 -10.34
N ALA A 32 -6.37 15.28 -10.39
CA ALA A 32 -7.22 15.06 -9.24
C ALA A 32 -7.17 13.61 -8.77
N ILE A 33 -7.01 13.43 -7.45
CA ILE A 33 -7.10 12.13 -6.80
C ILE A 33 -8.57 11.84 -6.49
N ASP A 34 -9.10 10.75 -7.03
CA ASP A 34 -10.39 10.21 -6.59
C ASP A 34 -10.21 9.53 -5.23
N VAL A 35 -11.06 9.86 -4.26
CA VAL A 35 -10.89 9.41 -2.87
C VAL A 35 -12.02 8.44 -2.54
N ASP A 36 -11.66 7.19 -2.28
CA ASP A 36 -12.63 6.21 -1.79
C ASP A 36 -13.24 6.72 -0.47
N PRO A 37 -14.57 6.80 -0.33
CA PRO A 37 -15.21 7.27 0.90
C PRO A 37 -14.76 6.53 2.15
N ARG A 38 -14.39 5.24 2.01
CA ARG A 38 -13.82 4.46 3.12
C ARG A 38 -12.46 4.98 3.51
N ALA A 39 -11.61 5.35 2.54
CA ALA A 39 -10.32 5.98 2.82
C ALA A 39 -10.49 7.30 3.58
N ALA A 40 -11.47 8.10 3.17
CA ALA A 40 -11.78 9.34 3.86
C ALA A 40 -12.26 9.12 5.30
N ALA A 41 -13.12 8.12 5.52
CA ALA A 41 -13.73 7.85 6.80
C ALA A 41 -12.75 7.42 7.91
N PHE A 42 -11.69 6.65 7.59
CA PHE A 42 -10.73 6.19 8.61
C PHE A 42 -9.51 7.10 8.78
N TYR A 43 -9.32 8.08 7.88
CA TYR A 43 -8.11 8.90 7.87
C TYR A 43 -7.94 9.65 9.19
N ARG A 44 -6.74 9.52 9.76
CA ARG A 44 -6.26 10.29 10.90
C ARG A 44 -4.74 10.29 10.90
N PRO A 45 -4.07 11.29 11.50
CA PRO A 45 -2.63 11.22 11.75
C PRO A 45 -2.26 9.95 12.50
N ARG A 46 -1.20 9.26 12.05
CA ARG A 46 -0.64 8.07 12.68
C ARG A 46 0.87 8.23 12.81
N TYR A 47 1.39 7.90 13.98
CA TYR A 47 2.81 8.01 14.32
C TYR A 47 3.47 6.64 14.45
N ASN A 48 2.70 5.56 14.32
CA ASN A 48 3.20 4.22 14.54
C ASN A 48 2.50 3.13 13.71
N ILE A 49 2.47 3.28 12.39
CA ILE A 49 1.82 2.33 11.48
C ILE A 49 2.63 1.04 11.40
N ALA A 50 2.00 -0.11 11.62
CA ALA A 50 2.62 -1.43 11.63
C ALA A 50 1.92 -2.39 10.65
N PRO A 51 2.53 -3.54 10.28
CA PRO A 51 1.87 -4.58 9.48
C PRO A 51 0.48 -4.94 10.00
N SER A 52 -0.40 -5.34 9.09
CA SER A 52 -1.85 -5.53 9.32
C SER A 52 -2.66 -4.25 9.54
N SER A 53 -2.04 -3.07 9.66
CA SER A 53 -2.80 -1.82 9.70
C SER A 53 -3.47 -1.53 8.35
N VAL A 54 -4.65 -0.93 8.40
CA VAL A 54 -5.27 -0.28 7.23
C VAL A 54 -4.61 1.08 7.02
N HIS A 55 -4.25 1.38 5.77
CA HIS A 55 -3.55 2.60 5.36
C HIS A 55 -4.09 3.11 4.01
N PRO A 56 -4.18 4.43 3.76
CA PRO A 56 -4.53 4.95 2.45
C PRO A 56 -3.37 4.70 1.48
N VAL A 57 -3.65 4.08 0.33
CA VAL A 57 -2.66 3.87 -0.73
C VAL A 57 -3.14 4.51 -2.02
N LEU A 58 -2.24 5.17 -2.73
CA LEU A 58 -2.51 5.75 -4.03
C LEU A 58 -2.26 4.70 -5.10
N ARG A 59 -3.21 4.47 -6.00
CA ARG A 59 -3.07 3.59 -7.17
C ARG A 59 -3.58 4.29 -8.43
N ALA A 60 -3.25 3.76 -9.60
CA ALA A 60 -3.92 4.14 -10.83
C ALA A 60 -4.88 3.04 -11.29
N ARG A 61 -6.05 3.44 -11.77
CA ARG A 61 -7.04 2.58 -12.40
C ARG A 61 -7.72 3.35 -13.54
N ASP A 62 -7.77 2.76 -14.72
CA ASP A 62 -8.41 3.34 -15.91
C ASP A 62 -7.93 4.79 -16.21
N GLY A 63 -6.63 5.03 -16.02
CA GLY A 63 -5.99 6.35 -16.20
C GLY A 63 -6.26 7.37 -15.10
N ARG A 64 -7.00 7.00 -14.05
CA ARG A 64 -7.33 7.87 -12.91
C ARG A 64 -6.56 7.45 -11.67
N ARG A 65 -6.17 8.41 -10.85
CA ARG A 65 -5.52 8.15 -9.56
C ARG A 65 -6.60 8.00 -8.49
N GLU A 66 -6.52 6.93 -7.71
CA GLU A 66 -7.45 6.63 -6.64
C GLU A 66 -6.69 6.48 -5.31
N LEU A 67 -7.15 7.14 -4.25
CA LEU A 67 -6.72 6.90 -2.88
C LEU A 67 -7.69 5.93 -2.21
N VAL A 68 -7.22 4.72 -1.92
CA VAL A 68 -8.07 3.62 -1.43
C VAL A 68 -7.59 3.08 -0.08
N PRO A 69 -8.48 2.56 0.78
CA PRO A 69 -8.07 1.79 1.94
C PRO A 69 -7.36 0.50 1.51
N ALA A 70 -6.23 0.16 2.12
CA ALA A 70 -5.62 -1.15 1.94
C ALA A 70 -4.97 -1.65 3.23
N THR A 71 -5.02 -2.96 3.46
CA THR A 71 -4.40 -3.61 4.63
C THR A 71 -2.95 -3.97 4.34
N TRP A 72 -2.02 -3.61 5.23
CA TRP A 72 -0.59 -3.88 5.03
C TRP A 72 -0.23 -5.35 5.24
N GLY A 73 0.33 -5.97 4.20
CA GLY A 73 0.97 -7.28 4.19
C GLY A 73 0.22 -8.26 3.30
N PHE A 74 0.89 -8.88 2.33
CA PHE A 74 0.25 -9.94 1.54
C PHE A 74 0.10 -11.23 2.35
N THR A 75 -0.89 -12.06 2.02
CA THR A 75 -1.03 -13.41 2.58
C THR A 75 -0.26 -14.41 1.73
N ALA A 76 0.68 -15.13 2.33
CA ALA A 76 1.29 -16.30 1.70
C ALA A 76 0.25 -17.43 1.61
N ARG A 77 0.16 -18.12 0.47
CA ARG A 77 -0.81 -19.22 0.25
C ARG A 77 -0.51 -20.48 1.08
N PHE A 78 0.66 -20.60 1.70
CA PHE A 78 1.07 -21.78 2.45
C PHE A 78 2.01 -21.40 3.59
N ALA A 79 1.59 -21.61 4.83
CA ALA A 79 2.51 -21.82 5.93
C ALA A 79 2.70 -23.34 6.05
N ARG A 80 3.92 -23.85 5.82
CA ARG A 80 4.24 -25.24 6.16
C ARG A 80 4.19 -25.38 7.68
N GLY A 81 3.56 -26.46 8.17
CA GLY A 81 3.69 -26.89 9.56
C GLY A 81 2.68 -26.30 10.56
N GLY A 82 1.46 -25.94 10.14
CA GLY A 82 0.39 -25.56 11.08
C GLY A 82 0.53 -24.18 11.74
N ALA A 83 1.60 -23.43 11.43
CA ALA A 83 1.63 -21.99 11.68
C ALA A 83 0.59 -21.31 10.77
N GLY A 84 -0.09 -20.28 11.25
CA GLY A 84 -1.03 -19.50 10.43
C GLY A 84 -0.35 -18.83 9.21
N PRO A 85 -1.12 -18.23 8.29
CA PRO A 85 -0.57 -17.57 7.11
C PRO A 85 0.49 -16.53 7.49
N SER A 86 1.68 -16.61 6.90
CA SER A 86 2.72 -15.60 7.10
C SER A 86 2.38 -14.31 6.33
N LEU A 87 2.56 -13.17 7.00
CA LEU A 87 2.33 -11.85 6.43
C LEU A 87 3.59 -11.36 5.72
N LEU A 88 3.45 -11.06 4.43
CA LEU A 88 4.52 -10.53 3.60
C LEU A 88 4.39 -9.00 3.52
N ALA A 89 4.85 -8.33 4.58
CA ALA A 89 4.81 -6.87 4.71
C ALA A 89 5.70 -6.15 3.68
N ASN A 90 6.78 -6.80 3.26
CA ASN A 90 7.76 -6.25 2.34
C ASN A 90 8.06 -7.22 1.19
N ALA A 91 8.44 -6.66 0.04
CA ALA A 91 8.97 -7.37 -1.10
C ALA A 91 10.34 -6.78 -1.48
N ARG A 92 11.33 -7.65 -1.72
CA ARG A 92 12.65 -7.25 -2.21
C ARG A 92 12.56 -6.89 -3.68
N ALA A 93 12.92 -5.66 -4.04
CA ALA A 93 12.78 -5.13 -5.39
C ALA A 93 13.51 -5.99 -6.44
N GLU A 94 14.67 -6.54 -6.07
CA GLU A 94 15.54 -7.41 -6.89
C GLU A 94 14.82 -8.67 -7.37
N SER A 95 13.84 -9.15 -6.60
CA SER A 95 13.14 -10.42 -6.88
C SER A 95 11.63 -10.27 -7.08
N ALA A 96 11.08 -9.06 -6.89
CA ALA A 96 9.63 -8.82 -6.94
C ALA A 96 9.02 -9.13 -8.32
N ARG A 97 9.79 -8.90 -9.40
CA ARG A 97 9.36 -9.16 -10.78
C ARG A 97 9.27 -10.64 -11.13
N THR A 98 10.07 -11.49 -10.50
CA THR A 98 10.19 -12.91 -10.87
C THR A 98 9.46 -13.83 -9.89
N LYS A 99 9.41 -13.48 -8.61
CA LYS A 99 8.78 -14.29 -7.57
C LYS A 99 7.26 -14.43 -7.82
N PRO A 100 6.72 -15.67 -7.88
CA PRO A 100 5.30 -15.91 -8.14
C PRO A 100 4.34 -15.13 -7.23
N THR A 101 4.73 -14.89 -5.98
CA THR A 101 3.92 -14.15 -5.01
C THR A 101 3.74 -12.67 -5.37
N PHE A 102 4.68 -12.08 -6.11
CA PHE A 102 4.73 -10.64 -6.39
C PHE A 102 4.64 -10.28 -7.87
N ARG A 103 5.08 -11.15 -8.79
CA ARG A 103 5.24 -10.81 -10.22
C ARG A 103 4.00 -10.24 -10.88
N ASP A 104 2.83 -10.82 -10.63
CA ASP A 104 1.57 -10.35 -11.23
C ASP A 104 1.17 -8.98 -10.68
N ALA A 105 1.47 -8.72 -9.40
CA ALA A 105 1.21 -7.43 -8.78
C ALA A 105 2.25 -6.40 -9.24
N PHE A 106 3.50 -6.80 -9.42
CA PHE A 106 4.55 -5.96 -9.99
C PHE A 106 4.20 -5.49 -11.41
N ALA A 107 3.69 -6.38 -12.25
CA ALA A 107 3.34 -6.07 -13.63
C ALA A 107 2.15 -5.10 -13.76
N ALA A 108 1.12 -5.25 -12.92
CA ALA A 108 -0.17 -4.60 -13.16
C ALA A 108 -0.80 -3.88 -11.95
N ARG A 109 -0.25 -4.02 -10.74
CA ARG A 109 -0.88 -3.53 -9.50
C ARG A 109 0.16 -2.85 -8.60
N ARG A 110 0.73 -1.77 -9.12
CA ARG A 110 1.66 -0.90 -8.39
C ARG A 110 0.88 0.20 -7.67
N CYS A 111 1.32 0.54 -6.46
CA CYS A 111 0.76 1.62 -5.66
C CYS A 111 1.87 2.46 -5.02
N VAL A 112 1.50 3.64 -4.54
CA VAL A 112 2.33 4.50 -3.70
C VAL A 112 1.75 4.51 -2.30
N ILE A 113 2.62 4.26 -1.31
CA ILE A 113 2.30 4.36 0.10
C ILE A 113 2.78 5.74 0.59
N PRO A 114 1.88 6.69 0.87
CA PRO A 114 2.26 7.96 1.47
C PRO A 114 2.73 7.74 2.90
N ALA A 115 3.89 8.32 3.23
CA ALA A 115 4.42 8.39 4.59
C ALA A 115 5.16 9.71 4.76
N ASP A 116 5.33 10.20 5.98
CA ASP A 116 6.22 11.34 6.29
C ASP A 116 7.50 10.89 7.02
N GLY A 117 7.64 9.60 7.28
CA GLY A 117 8.87 8.97 7.69
C GLY A 117 8.71 7.48 7.95
N PHE A 118 9.83 6.79 8.14
CA PHE A 118 9.86 5.38 8.53
C PHE A 118 10.86 5.15 9.65
N TYR A 119 10.67 4.07 10.41
CA TYR A 119 11.55 3.71 11.51
C TYR A 119 12.43 2.52 11.13
N GLU A 120 13.67 2.56 11.58
CA GLU A 120 14.57 1.40 11.67
C GLU A 120 15.23 1.35 13.04
N TRP A 121 15.72 0.17 13.42
CA TRP A 121 16.25 -0.06 14.77
C TRP A 121 17.68 -0.59 14.73
N THR A 122 18.48 -0.10 15.67
CA THR A 122 19.74 -0.74 16.08
C THR A 122 19.59 -1.42 17.44
N GLY A 123 20.56 -2.25 17.80
CA GLY A 123 20.62 -2.91 19.10
C GLY A 123 19.82 -4.22 19.21
N PRO A 124 20.01 -4.96 20.31
CA PRO A 124 19.42 -6.29 20.48
C PRO A 124 17.91 -6.22 20.78
N LYS A 125 17.22 -7.36 20.60
CA LYS A 125 15.81 -7.51 20.99
C LYS A 125 15.64 -7.15 22.47
N GLY A 126 14.61 -6.36 22.80
CA GLY A 126 14.36 -5.86 24.16
C GLY A 126 15.05 -4.52 24.49
N ALA A 127 16.11 -4.15 23.77
CA ALA A 127 16.80 -2.87 23.93
C ALA A 127 17.00 -2.12 22.60
N ARG A 128 16.03 -2.30 21.68
CA ARG A 128 16.08 -1.70 20.35
C ARG A 128 15.99 -0.18 20.44
N ARG A 129 16.91 0.50 19.75
CA ARG A 129 16.97 1.96 19.64
C ARG A 129 16.40 2.40 18.29
N PRO A 130 15.25 3.07 18.25
CA PRO A 130 14.63 3.49 17.00
C PRO A 130 15.28 4.76 16.44
N THR A 131 15.45 4.77 15.13
CA THR A 131 15.78 5.95 14.33
C THR A 131 14.64 6.21 13.37
N TRP A 132 14.11 7.43 13.37
CA TRP A 132 13.11 7.89 12.42
C TRP A 132 13.80 8.58 11.24
N PHE A 133 13.62 8.03 10.05
CA PHE A 133 14.08 8.59 8.79
C PHE A 133 12.93 9.34 8.12
N HIS A 134 13.18 10.59 7.73
CA HIS A 134 12.17 11.47 7.15
C HIS A 134 12.77 12.32 6.02
N PRO A 135 11.95 12.93 5.13
CA PRO A 135 12.49 13.77 4.06
C PRO A 135 13.34 14.90 4.63
N ALA A 136 14.56 15.07 4.13
CA ALA A 136 15.46 16.15 4.58
C ALA A 136 14.89 17.54 4.23
N GLY A 137 14.21 17.66 3.08
CA GLY A 137 13.54 18.89 2.64
C GLY A 137 12.08 19.04 3.08
N GLY A 138 11.59 18.18 3.97
CA GLY A 138 10.16 18.09 4.33
C GLY A 138 9.28 17.48 3.23
N GLY A 139 7.97 17.49 3.44
CA GLY A 139 7.01 16.88 2.52
C GLY A 139 6.73 15.40 2.83
N LEU A 140 6.34 14.65 1.80
CA LEU A 140 6.05 13.21 1.90
C LEU A 140 7.16 12.36 1.30
N LEU A 141 7.43 11.23 1.95
CA LEU A 141 7.98 10.05 1.32
C LEU A 141 6.88 9.35 0.50
N ARG A 142 7.29 8.83 -0.65
CA ARG A 142 6.43 8.11 -1.60
C ARG A 142 7.01 6.71 -1.74
N LEU A 143 6.58 5.80 -0.87
CA LEU A 143 7.14 4.46 -0.83
C LEU A 143 6.53 3.65 -1.96
N ALA A 144 7.35 3.06 -2.81
CA ALA A 144 6.88 2.19 -3.87
C ALA A 144 6.32 0.90 -3.26
N GLY A 145 5.15 0.48 -3.72
CA GLY A 145 4.55 -0.77 -3.27
C GLY A 145 3.71 -1.46 -4.32
N LEU A 146 3.24 -2.64 -3.95
CA LEU A 146 2.39 -3.48 -4.77
C LEU A 146 1.08 -3.74 -4.02
N TYR A 147 -0.01 -3.94 -4.75
CA TYR A 147 -1.29 -4.33 -4.17
C TYR A 147 -1.91 -5.55 -4.84
N GLN A 148 -2.82 -6.21 -4.12
CA GLN A 148 -3.65 -7.28 -4.66
C GLN A 148 -5.01 -7.30 -3.94
N PRO A 149 -6.06 -7.83 -4.57
CA PRO A 149 -7.29 -8.16 -3.87
C PRO A 149 -7.00 -9.08 -2.66
N ALA A 150 -7.73 -8.90 -1.57
CA ALA A 150 -7.71 -9.86 -0.48
C ALA A 150 -8.15 -11.24 -1.02
N LYS A 151 -7.36 -12.28 -0.75
CA LYS A 151 -7.66 -13.66 -1.19
C LYS A 151 -8.68 -14.36 -0.29
N ASP A 152 -8.99 -13.76 0.85
CA ASP A 152 -9.84 -14.29 1.90
C ASP A 152 -10.90 -13.22 2.22
N PRO A 153 -12.21 -13.55 2.10
CA PRO A 153 -13.31 -12.66 2.45
C PRO A 153 -13.22 -12.09 3.89
N ASP A 154 -12.56 -12.81 4.80
CA ASP A 154 -12.44 -12.43 6.21
C ASP A 154 -11.16 -11.63 6.52
N ALA A 155 -10.28 -11.41 5.54
CA ALA A 155 -8.97 -10.78 5.74
C ALA A 155 -8.97 -9.25 5.96
N GLY A 156 -10.15 -8.67 6.22
CA GLY A 156 -10.34 -7.28 6.61
C GLY A 156 -11.28 -6.49 5.70
N ASP A 157 -11.85 -5.43 6.27
CA ASP A 157 -12.96 -4.59 5.78
C ASP A 157 -12.76 -3.90 4.41
N THR A 158 -11.55 -3.96 3.85
CA THR A 158 -11.13 -3.11 2.72
C THR A 158 -11.07 -3.85 1.38
N GLY A 159 -10.99 -5.18 1.38
CA GLY A 159 -10.88 -6.01 0.18
C GLY A 159 -9.56 -5.88 -0.60
N VAL A 160 -8.60 -5.07 -0.14
CA VAL A 160 -7.31 -4.83 -0.80
C VAL A 160 -6.17 -4.96 0.21
N ARG A 161 -5.06 -5.59 -0.20
CA ARG A 161 -3.84 -5.69 0.60
C ARG A 161 -2.66 -5.10 -0.16
N PHE A 162 -1.72 -4.49 0.55
CA PHE A 162 -0.50 -3.92 -0.05
C PHE A 162 0.78 -4.47 0.58
N THR A 163 1.91 -4.33 -0.10
CA THR A 163 3.25 -4.63 0.41
C THR A 163 4.21 -3.54 -0.05
N ILE A 164 5.24 -3.25 0.75
CA ILE A 164 6.22 -2.19 0.45
C ILE A 164 7.43 -2.82 -0.26
N LEU A 165 7.89 -2.18 -1.34
CA LEU A 165 9.14 -2.59 -1.99
C LEU A 165 10.34 -2.05 -1.22
N THR A 166 11.35 -2.90 -1.09
CA THR A 166 12.59 -2.58 -0.38
C THR A 166 13.78 -2.82 -1.30
N THR A 167 14.82 -2.02 -1.10
CA THR A 167 16.11 -2.07 -1.81
C THR A 167 17.25 -1.99 -0.79
N ASP A 168 18.49 -2.01 -1.24
CA ASP A 168 19.66 -1.78 -0.39
C ASP A 168 19.58 -0.41 0.28
N ALA A 169 20.19 -0.29 1.45
CA ALA A 169 20.22 0.99 2.13
C ALA A 169 21.02 2.03 1.34
N SER A 170 20.50 3.26 1.31
CA SER A 170 21.26 4.43 0.89
C SER A 170 22.33 4.78 1.93
N ALA A 171 23.24 5.69 1.56
CA ALA A 171 24.24 6.23 2.48
C ALA A 171 23.61 6.88 3.74
N ASP A 172 22.38 7.37 3.66
CA ASP A 172 21.69 7.99 4.80
C ASP A 172 21.20 6.93 5.81
N VAL A 173 20.92 5.70 5.37
CA VAL A 173 20.30 4.63 6.18
C VAL A 173 21.29 3.53 6.59
N ALA A 174 22.39 3.37 5.84
CA ALA A 174 23.30 2.21 5.94
C ALA A 174 23.95 2.03 7.32
N GLU A 175 24.08 3.09 8.12
CA GLU A 175 24.59 3.00 9.49
C GLU A 175 23.60 2.32 10.46
N VAL A 176 22.30 2.33 10.14
CA VAL A 176 21.23 1.78 10.99
C VAL A 176 20.72 0.45 10.47
N HIS A 177 20.56 0.30 9.16
CA HIS A 177 20.07 -0.94 8.54
C HIS A 177 20.62 -1.11 7.13
N ASP A 178 20.79 -2.35 6.67
CA ASP A 178 21.24 -2.72 5.32
C ASP A 178 20.16 -2.56 4.22
N ARG A 179 18.92 -2.22 4.58
CA ARG A 179 17.77 -2.15 3.66
C ARG A 179 16.93 -0.92 3.96
N MET A 180 16.29 -0.38 2.93
CA MET A 180 15.33 0.71 3.05
C MET A 180 14.14 0.52 2.09
N PRO A 181 13.01 1.23 2.28
CA PRO A 181 11.97 1.33 1.25
C PRO A 181 12.51 1.92 -0.04
N VAL A 182 11.97 1.49 -1.18
CA VAL A 182 12.15 2.21 -2.44
C VAL A 182 11.36 3.51 -2.37
N LEU A 183 12.06 4.65 -2.54
CA LEU A 183 11.46 5.98 -2.48
C LEU A 183 11.34 6.56 -3.89
N LEU A 184 10.13 6.95 -4.27
CA LEU A 184 9.84 7.58 -5.56
C LEU A 184 10.04 9.09 -5.48
N ALA A 185 10.75 9.65 -6.47
CA ALA A 185 10.78 11.09 -6.67
C ALA A 185 9.37 11.58 -7.07
N PRO A 186 9.04 12.87 -6.87
CA PRO A 186 7.73 13.39 -7.23
C PRO A 186 7.34 13.04 -8.68
N GLY A 187 8.21 13.37 -9.64
CA GLY A 187 7.97 13.13 -11.07
C GLY A 187 7.89 11.66 -11.51
N ASP A 188 8.30 10.72 -10.65
CA ASP A 188 8.31 9.28 -10.98
C ASP A 188 7.00 8.58 -10.57
N VAL A 189 6.10 9.26 -9.85
CA VAL A 189 4.86 8.65 -9.33
C VAL A 189 3.97 8.12 -10.46
N ASP A 190 3.79 8.89 -11.52
CA ASP A 190 2.91 8.51 -12.63
C ASP A 190 3.47 7.36 -13.47
N LEU A 191 4.78 7.41 -13.70
CA LEU A 191 5.53 6.34 -14.33
C LEU A 191 5.39 5.04 -13.51
N TRP A 192 5.59 5.13 -12.19
CA TRP A 192 5.44 4.01 -11.28
C TRP A 192 4.01 3.46 -11.28
N LEU A 193 3.00 4.31 -11.18
CA LEU A 193 1.61 3.86 -11.16
C LEU A 193 1.13 3.32 -12.52
N GLY A 194 1.82 3.63 -13.61
CA GLY A 194 1.32 3.36 -14.96
C GLY A 194 0.08 4.21 -15.30
N ALA A 195 -0.03 5.39 -14.69
CA ALA A 195 -1.13 6.33 -14.94
C ALA A 195 -1.04 6.92 -16.36
N ILE A 196 0.18 7.02 -16.89
CA ILE A 196 0.47 7.30 -18.29
C ILE A 196 0.53 5.95 -19.04
N GLY A 197 -0.25 5.77 -20.11
CA GLY A 197 -0.23 4.54 -20.89
C GLY A 197 1.14 4.29 -21.54
N GLY A 198 1.43 3.03 -21.90
CA GLY A 198 2.64 2.68 -22.66
C GLY A 198 3.96 2.74 -21.88
N VAL A 199 3.92 2.54 -20.57
CA VAL A 199 5.13 2.53 -19.73
C VAL A 199 6.07 1.40 -20.13
N ASP A 200 7.32 1.76 -20.43
CA ASP A 200 8.40 0.80 -20.63
C ASP A 200 8.79 0.14 -19.29
N PRO A 201 8.75 -1.21 -19.19
CA PRO A 201 9.21 -1.92 -18.00
C PRO A 201 10.61 -1.52 -17.52
N ALA A 202 11.54 -1.20 -18.45
CA ALA A 202 12.89 -0.79 -18.08
C ALA A 202 12.91 0.54 -17.31
N GLN A 203 12.01 1.47 -17.64
CA GLN A 203 11.88 2.73 -16.91
C GLN A 203 11.35 2.51 -15.48
N VAL A 204 10.40 1.58 -15.30
CA VAL A 204 9.89 1.20 -13.97
C VAL A 204 10.99 0.53 -13.14
N GLU A 205 11.78 -0.34 -13.75
CA GLU A 205 12.89 -1.03 -13.08
C GLU A 205 13.98 -0.06 -12.63
N ALA A 206 14.26 1.00 -13.41
CA ALA A 206 15.22 2.04 -13.04
C ALA A 206 14.81 2.84 -11.77
N LEU A 207 13.54 2.81 -11.38
CA LEU A 207 13.06 3.43 -10.14
C LEU A 207 13.41 2.60 -8.89
N LEU A 208 13.74 1.32 -9.05
CA LEU A 208 13.95 0.36 -7.96
C LEU A 208 15.37 0.40 -7.37
N ARG A 209 15.78 1.58 -6.92
CA ARG A 209 17.15 1.84 -6.43
C ARG A 209 17.13 2.57 -5.08
N PRO A 210 18.23 2.49 -4.31
CA PRO A 210 18.36 3.27 -3.08
C PRO A 210 18.23 4.77 -3.37
N ALA A 211 17.67 5.51 -2.41
CA ALA A 211 17.55 6.96 -2.56
C ALA A 211 18.94 7.63 -2.61
N PRO A 212 19.12 8.72 -3.37
CA PRO A 212 20.35 9.50 -3.34
C PRO A 212 20.68 10.00 -1.93
N ARG A 213 21.97 10.15 -1.61
CA ARG A 213 22.43 10.73 -0.35
C ARG A 213 21.82 12.12 -0.12
N GLY A 214 21.46 12.42 1.13
CA GLY A 214 20.82 13.68 1.51
C GLY A 214 19.34 13.75 1.18
N THR A 215 18.73 12.66 0.70
CA THR A 215 17.27 12.58 0.54
C THR A 215 16.60 12.49 1.91
N LEU A 216 17.23 11.79 2.85
CA LEU A 216 16.70 11.53 4.17
C LEU A 216 17.52 12.24 5.25
N ALA A 217 16.81 12.77 6.25
CA ALA A 217 17.37 13.11 7.54
C ALA A 217 16.97 12.01 8.55
N ALA A 218 17.80 11.84 9.57
CA ALA A 218 17.63 10.83 10.60
C ALA A 218 17.53 11.48 11.98
N ARG A 219 16.63 10.96 12.82
CA ARG A 219 16.49 11.38 14.22
C ARG A 219 16.37 10.16 15.12
N ALA A 220 17.18 10.08 16.18
CA ALA A 220 16.96 9.11 17.24
C ALA A 220 15.71 9.50 18.05
N VAL A 221 14.76 8.57 18.20
CA VAL A 221 13.42 8.87 18.75
C VAL A 221 13.07 8.00 19.96
N SER A 222 11.93 8.29 20.58
CA SER A 222 11.47 7.59 21.78
C SER A 222 11.36 6.07 21.58
N PRO A 223 11.92 5.23 22.47
CA PRO A 223 11.78 3.78 22.42
C PRO A 223 10.34 3.29 22.62
N ARG A 224 9.41 4.18 23.01
CA ARG A 224 7.97 3.87 23.09
C ARG A 224 7.42 3.36 21.75
N VAL A 225 8.01 3.75 20.62
CA VAL A 225 7.61 3.27 19.28
C VAL A 225 7.71 1.74 19.13
N ASN A 226 8.53 1.08 19.96
CA ASN A 226 8.69 -0.37 19.98
C ASN A 226 7.37 -1.10 20.29
N SER A 227 6.45 -0.45 21.02
CA SER A 227 5.12 -0.98 21.29
C SER A 227 4.10 -0.43 20.29
N VAL A 228 3.35 -1.31 19.62
CA VAL A 228 2.25 -0.93 18.72
C VAL A 228 1.09 -0.22 19.42
N ALA A 229 1.01 -0.31 20.76
CA ALA A 229 -0.04 0.34 21.54
C ALA A 229 0.16 1.87 21.64
N HIS A 230 1.34 2.38 21.29
CA HIS A 230 1.64 3.81 21.28
C HIS A 230 1.57 4.36 19.86
N ASP A 231 0.90 5.50 19.68
CA ASP A 231 0.63 6.08 18.36
C ASP A 231 0.41 7.60 18.44
N GLY A 232 1.21 8.27 19.28
CA GLY A 232 1.11 9.70 19.55
C GLY A 232 2.30 10.50 18.99
N PRO A 233 2.18 11.83 18.89
CA PRO A 233 3.26 12.72 18.43
C PRO A 233 4.50 12.70 19.34
N ASP A 234 4.35 12.26 20.60
CA ASP A 234 5.45 12.06 21.52
C ASP A 234 6.48 11.03 21.03
N LEU A 235 6.08 10.14 20.12
CA LEU A 235 6.98 9.16 19.51
C LEU A 235 8.06 9.78 18.64
N LEU A 236 7.85 10.98 18.10
CA LEU A 236 8.82 11.68 17.24
C LEU A 236 9.72 12.66 18.01
N ARG A 237 9.54 12.75 19.34
CA ARG A 237 10.45 13.50 20.21
C ARG A 237 11.80 12.81 20.25
N GLU A 238 12.84 13.62 20.27
CA GLU A 238 14.21 13.15 20.35
C GLU A 238 14.41 12.30 21.62
N ALA A 239 15.11 11.18 21.48
CA ALA A 239 15.47 10.35 22.62
C ALA A 239 16.40 11.15 23.55
N ALA A 240 16.07 11.23 24.84
CA ALA A 240 16.99 11.80 25.80
C ALA A 240 18.32 11.02 25.80
N ALA A 241 19.45 11.74 25.68
CA ALA A 241 20.77 11.16 25.67
C ALA A 241 20.96 10.25 26.91
N GLY A 242 21.31 8.99 26.68
CA GLY A 242 21.57 8.03 27.75
C GLY A 242 20.36 7.35 28.39
N SER A 243 19.13 7.54 27.89
CA SER A 243 17.97 6.80 28.43
C SER A 243 18.05 5.31 28.04
N PRO A 244 18.03 4.37 29.01
CA PRO A 244 17.86 2.96 28.71
C PRO A 244 16.48 2.72 28.08
N ALA A 245 16.35 1.68 27.25
CA ALA A 245 15.05 1.22 26.82
C ALA A 245 14.20 0.89 28.07
N PRO A 246 12.94 1.32 28.15
CA PRO A 246 12.09 0.95 29.27
C PRO A 246 11.98 -0.57 29.34
N GLU A 247 12.12 -1.10 30.55
CA GLU A 247 12.05 -2.52 30.87
C GLU A 247 10.76 -3.13 30.29
N ALA A 248 10.89 -4.24 29.58
CA ALA A 248 9.82 -4.84 28.81
C ALA A 248 8.63 -5.20 29.72
N ALA A 249 7.53 -4.46 29.62
CA ALA A 249 6.26 -4.88 30.21
C ALA A 249 5.78 -6.14 29.48
N ALA A 250 5.78 -7.26 30.21
CA ALA A 250 5.31 -8.56 29.76
C ALA A 250 3.84 -8.47 29.31
N GLY A 251 3.60 -8.75 28.04
CA GLY A 251 2.29 -8.70 27.40
C GLY A 251 2.43 -9.04 25.92
N SER A 252 2.98 -10.22 25.63
CA SER A 252 3.24 -10.69 24.27
C SER A 252 1.93 -11.10 23.58
N ALA A 253 1.44 -10.27 22.66
CA ALA A 253 0.77 -10.77 21.47
C ALA A 253 1.85 -11.29 20.50
N PRO A 254 1.61 -12.37 19.74
CA PRO A 254 2.64 -12.96 18.90
C PRO A 254 3.02 -11.98 17.78
N GLU A 255 4.29 -11.58 17.78
CA GLU A 255 4.97 -10.89 16.69
C GLU A 255 4.92 -11.82 15.47
N ALA A 256 3.98 -11.58 14.54
CA ALA A 256 3.98 -12.23 13.25
C ALA A 256 5.32 -11.88 12.58
N ALA A 257 6.20 -12.86 12.44
CA ALA A 257 7.46 -12.70 11.75
C ALA A 257 7.17 -12.13 10.36
N ALA A 258 7.51 -10.86 10.15
CA ALA A 258 7.51 -10.21 8.85
C ALA A 258 8.62 -10.86 8.01
N GLY A 259 8.32 -12.04 7.49
CA GLY A 259 9.22 -12.81 6.66
C GLY A 259 9.31 -12.18 5.29
N SER A 260 10.53 -11.92 4.82
CA SER A 260 10.79 -11.90 3.39
C SER A 260 10.60 -13.32 2.87
N ALA A 261 9.87 -13.51 1.76
CA ALA A 261 9.74 -14.83 1.14
C ALA A 261 11.15 -15.40 0.85
N PRO A 262 11.47 -16.63 1.32
CA PRO A 262 12.78 -17.23 1.14
C PRO A 262 13.07 -17.41 -0.35
N GLU A 263 14.35 -17.29 -0.70
CA GLU A 263 14.87 -17.47 -2.04
C GLU A 263 15.06 -18.97 -2.28
N ALA A 264 14.15 -19.58 -3.03
CA ALA A 264 14.37 -20.94 -3.52
C ALA A 264 15.33 -20.86 -4.71
N ALA A 265 16.55 -21.36 -4.51
CA ALA A 265 17.52 -21.56 -5.58
C ALA A 265 16.92 -22.45 -6.67
N ALA A 266 16.87 -21.94 -7.90
CA ALA A 266 16.56 -22.76 -9.07
C ALA A 266 17.76 -23.67 -9.34
N GLY A 267 17.68 -24.91 -8.86
CA GLY A 267 18.59 -25.97 -9.27
C GLY A 267 18.24 -26.42 -10.69
N SER A 268 19.17 -26.19 -11.61
CA SER A 268 19.16 -26.73 -12.97
C SER A 268 19.13 -28.26 -12.94
N ALA A 269 18.18 -28.86 -13.67
CA ALA A 269 18.26 -30.25 -14.10
C ALA A 269 18.31 -30.28 -15.65
N PRO A 270 19.06 -31.20 -16.27
CA PRO A 270 19.49 -31.06 -17.64
C PRO A 270 18.43 -31.52 -18.67
N GLU A 271 18.53 -30.90 -19.84
CA GLU A 271 17.94 -31.32 -21.11
C GLU A 271 18.25 -32.79 -21.43
N ALA A 272 17.22 -33.54 -21.80
CA ALA A 272 17.34 -34.74 -22.61
C ALA A 272 16.36 -34.63 -23.77
N ALA A 273 16.93 -34.49 -24.96
CA ALA A 273 16.24 -34.48 -26.25
C ALA A 273 15.69 -35.87 -26.59
N ALA A 274 14.46 -35.94 -27.10
CA ALA A 274 14.01 -37.02 -27.97
C ALA A 274 12.76 -36.61 -28.79
N GLY A 275 13.01 -36.41 -30.09
CA GLY A 275 12.17 -36.72 -31.26
C GLY A 275 10.64 -36.71 -31.17
N PHE A 276 10.04 -35.82 -31.97
CA PHE A 276 8.72 -36.03 -32.57
C PHE A 276 8.70 -37.26 -33.49
N PRO A 277 7.54 -37.93 -33.59
CA PRO A 277 6.96 -38.13 -34.91
C PRO A 277 5.46 -37.77 -34.98
N ALA A 278 5.03 -37.47 -36.21
CA ALA A 278 3.70 -37.03 -36.64
C ALA A 278 2.68 -38.22 -36.77
N PRO A 279 1.41 -37.98 -37.14
CA PRO A 279 0.23 -38.68 -36.58
C PRO A 279 -0.26 -39.91 -37.36
N GLY A 280 -1.00 -40.77 -36.67
CA GLY A 280 -1.71 -41.93 -37.21
C GLY A 280 -3.12 -42.08 -36.58
N ALA A 281 -4.05 -42.53 -37.41
CA ALA A 281 -5.51 -42.39 -37.28
C ALA A 281 -6.22 -43.30 -36.26
N ALA A 282 -7.42 -42.81 -35.86
CA ALA A 282 -8.67 -43.52 -35.56
C ALA A 282 -8.70 -44.66 -34.51
N SER A 283 -9.53 -44.49 -33.48
CA SER A 283 -10.75 -45.31 -33.30
C SER A 283 -11.60 -44.82 -32.13
N SER A 284 -12.90 -44.96 -32.33
CA SER A 284 -14.06 -44.59 -31.53
C SER A 284 -14.23 -45.39 -30.23
N ARG A 285 -14.91 -44.74 -29.26
CA ARG A 285 -15.80 -45.21 -28.17
C ARG A 285 -15.87 -44.04 -27.17
N GLY A 286 -16.95 -43.29 -26.98
CA GLY A 286 -18.32 -43.70 -26.71
C GLY A 286 -18.59 -43.54 -25.21
N ALA A 287 -18.98 -42.33 -24.77
CA ALA A 287 -19.65 -42.09 -23.48
C ALA A 287 -20.30 -40.70 -23.46
N ALA A 288 -21.55 -40.66 -23.00
CA ALA A 288 -22.54 -39.59 -23.14
C ALA A 288 -22.27 -38.31 -22.31
N PRO A 289 -22.81 -37.15 -22.73
CA PRO A 289 -22.81 -35.95 -21.91
C PRO A 289 -23.99 -35.96 -20.91
N SER A 290 -23.68 -35.74 -19.63
CA SER A 290 -24.67 -35.42 -18.60
C SER A 290 -25.10 -33.97 -18.74
N ALA A 291 -26.38 -33.77 -19.09
CA ALA A 291 -27.04 -32.48 -19.09
C ALA A 291 -27.47 -32.12 -17.66
N SER A 292 -27.03 -30.97 -17.16
CA SER A 292 -27.62 -30.33 -15.99
C SER A 292 -28.25 -29.00 -16.43
N ALA A 293 -29.58 -28.96 -16.35
CA ALA A 293 -30.41 -27.80 -16.63
C ALA A 293 -30.37 -26.79 -15.46
N PRO A 294 -30.70 -25.51 -15.71
CA PRO A 294 -30.41 -24.41 -14.79
C PRO A 294 -31.43 -24.29 -13.65
N GLY A 295 -30.93 -24.06 -12.44
CA GLY A 295 -31.71 -23.77 -11.25
C GLY A 295 -32.22 -22.33 -11.21
N LYS A 296 -33.55 -22.22 -11.34
CA LYS A 296 -34.47 -21.12 -11.03
C LYS A 296 -33.94 -19.84 -10.38
N ALA A 297 -34.17 -18.73 -11.09
CA ALA A 297 -34.27 -17.38 -10.57
C ALA A 297 -35.44 -17.25 -9.55
N ALA A 298 -35.19 -16.52 -8.47
CA ALA A 298 -36.22 -16.03 -7.56
C ALA A 298 -36.26 -14.49 -7.65
N ALA A 299 -37.39 -13.97 -8.11
CA ALA A 299 -37.71 -12.55 -8.12
C ALA A 299 -38.13 -12.08 -6.70
N PRO A 300 -37.80 -10.85 -6.28
CA PRO A 300 -38.31 -10.27 -5.05
C PRO A 300 -39.76 -9.82 -5.19
N ARG A 301 -40.55 -10.02 -4.12
CA ARG A 301 -41.93 -9.57 -3.99
C ARG A 301 -42.01 -8.07 -3.76
N ALA A 302 -42.93 -7.43 -4.47
CA ALA A 302 -43.40 -6.07 -4.25
C ALA A 302 -44.27 -5.97 -2.98
N GLY A 303 -44.20 -4.83 -2.29
CA GLY A 303 -45.11 -4.48 -1.20
C GLY A 303 -44.50 -3.42 -0.28
N GLY A 304 -44.69 -2.14 -0.61
CA GLY A 304 -44.17 -1.03 0.19
C GLY A 304 -44.60 0.31 -0.38
N THR A 305 -45.82 0.70 -0.04
CA THR A 305 -46.52 1.94 -0.38
C THR A 305 -45.72 3.20 0.00
N LEU A 306 -45.50 4.10 -0.97
CA LEU A 306 -45.08 5.48 -0.72
C LEU A 306 -46.31 6.40 -0.84
N PRO A 307 -46.52 7.36 0.07
CA PRO A 307 -47.51 8.41 -0.16
C PRO A 307 -46.97 9.49 -1.09
N LEU A 308 -47.81 9.77 -2.09
CA LEU A 308 -47.84 10.90 -2.99
C LEU A 308 -48.03 12.20 -2.19
N PHE A 309 -47.22 13.23 -2.41
CA PHE A 309 -47.55 14.60 -2.04
C PHE A 309 -47.52 15.48 -3.29
N ASP A 310 -48.62 16.20 -3.46
CA ASP A 310 -48.98 17.06 -4.57
C ASP A 310 -48.01 18.22 -4.82
N LEU A 311 -47.92 18.55 -6.11
CA LEU A 311 -47.44 19.82 -6.62
C LEU A 311 -48.61 20.81 -6.64
N ASP A 312 -48.46 21.99 -6.03
CA ASP A 312 -48.98 23.21 -6.66
C ASP A 312 -48.35 24.50 -6.10
N GLY A 313 -48.19 25.48 -6.99
CA GLY A 313 -48.33 26.90 -6.62
C GLY A 313 -47.09 27.76 -6.36
N GLY A 314 -46.45 28.24 -7.44
CA GLY A 314 -46.48 29.67 -7.79
C GLY A 314 -45.57 30.72 -7.08
N ALA A 315 -44.97 31.55 -7.94
CA ALA A 315 -44.55 32.96 -7.76
C ALA A 315 -43.19 33.29 -7.10
N GLY A 316 -42.23 33.77 -7.92
CA GLY A 316 -41.21 34.74 -7.50
C GLY A 316 -41.67 36.18 -7.77
N PRO A 317 -40.76 37.18 -7.85
CA PRO A 317 -39.60 37.47 -7.01
C PRO A 317 -39.71 38.89 -6.37
N ALA A 318 -38.91 39.20 -5.35
CA ALA A 318 -38.66 40.59 -4.94
C ALA A 318 -37.27 40.79 -4.33
N VAL A 319 -36.47 41.59 -5.01
CA VAL A 319 -35.18 42.16 -4.58
C VAL A 319 -35.46 43.44 -3.77
N PRO A 320 -34.72 43.70 -2.68
CA PRO A 320 -34.55 45.07 -2.21
C PRO A 320 -33.09 45.54 -2.34
N SER A 321 -32.95 46.64 -3.08
CA SER A 321 -31.76 47.47 -3.20
C SER A 321 -31.43 48.17 -1.88
N GLY A 322 -30.22 47.95 -1.34
CA GLY A 322 -29.67 48.68 -0.21
C GLY A 322 -28.84 49.88 -0.65
N ARG A 323 -29.33 51.08 -0.30
CA ARG A 323 -28.69 52.39 -0.46
C ARG A 323 -27.50 52.56 0.49
N THR A 324 -26.46 53.21 -0.01
CA THR A 324 -25.39 53.91 0.73
C THR A 324 -25.92 55.10 1.53
N PRO A 325 -25.20 55.52 2.58
CA PRO A 325 -25.06 56.95 2.85
C PRO A 325 -23.59 57.39 2.92
N ARG A 326 -23.32 58.54 2.31
CA ARG A 326 -22.17 59.38 2.58
C ARG A 326 -22.42 60.19 3.85
N ARG A 327 -21.45 60.23 4.75
CA ARG A 327 -20.81 61.46 5.25
C ARG A 327 -19.50 61.11 5.94
#